data_AF-A0A1X7HBF2-F1
#
_entry.id   AF-A0A1X7HBF2-F1
#
_cell.length_a   1.000
_cell.length_b   1.000
_cell.length_c   1.000
_cell.angle_alpha   90.00
_cell.angle_beta   90.00
_cell.angle_gamma   90.00
#
_symmetry.space_group_name_H-M   'P 1'
#
loop_
_entity.id
_entity.type
_entity.pdbx_description
1 polymer ?
#
loop_
_entity_poly.entity_id
_entity_poly.type
_entity_poly.pdbx_seq_one_letter_code
_entity_poly.pdbx_strand_id
1 'polypeptide(L)'
;MRTRTATYPDRATAQWATQHVVTRNEQVVHRWLAESTRRRLTIEAAWPSREDPVGRVLLQAMALAGRGAVDVRAARVVLRREPSAAHGFAVHASFPVYL
;
A
#
# COMPACT_ATOMS: atom_id res chain seq x y z
N MET A 1 11.57 14.22 -4.29
CA MET A 1 11.04 14.99 -3.14
C MET A 1 9.81 14.26 -2.59
N ARG A 2 9.79 13.86 -1.32
CA ARG A 2 8.62 13.20 -0.69
C ARG A 2 7.62 14.27 -0.28
N THR A 3 6.51 14.39 -1.02
CA THR A 3 5.45 15.39 -0.76
C THR A 3 4.39 14.91 0.24
N ARG A 4 4.59 13.72 0.83
CA ARG A 4 3.68 13.09 1.80
C ARG A 4 4.40 12.12 2.73
N THR A 5 3.88 12.00 3.95
CA THR A 5 4.24 10.98 4.94
C THR A 5 3.00 10.13 5.22
N ALA A 6 3.18 8.81 5.30
CA ALA A 6 2.08 7.88 5.53
C ALA A 6 2.48 6.89 6.63
N THR A 7 1.54 6.57 7.52
CA THR A 7 1.83 5.79 8.73
C THR A 7 0.65 4.87 9.06
N TYR A 8 0.94 3.56 9.18
CA TYR A 8 0.02 2.60 9.76
C TYR A 8 -0.11 2.84 11.28
N PRO A 9 -1.29 2.61 11.87
CA PRO A 9 -1.46 2.78 13.33
C PRO A 9 -0.65 1.74 14.11
N ASP A 10 -0.50 0.54 13.57
CA ASP A 10 0.21 -0.56 14.20
C ASP A 10 0.64 -1.62 13.15
N ARG A 11 1.44 -2.59 13.58
CA ARG A 11 1.97 -3.67 12.73
C ARG A 11 0.87 -4.62 12.25
N ALA A 12 -0.13 -4.91 13.06
CA ALA A 12 -1.21 -5.83 12.69
C ALA A 12 -2.06 -5.23 11.57
N THR A 13 -2.40 -3.94 11.66
CA THR A 13 -3.08 -3.18 10.61
C THR A 13 -2.23 -3.12 9.34
N ALA A 14 -0.91 -2.93 9.45
CA ALA A 14 -0.02 -2.96 8.30
C ALA A 14 -0.02 -4.32 7.58
N GLN A 15 0.04 -5.42 8.34
CA GLN A 15 -0.01 -6.78 7.80
C GLN A 15 -1.35 -7.08 7.15
N TRP A 16 -2.45 -6.75 7.84
CA TRP A 16 -3.82 -6.91 7.33
C TRP A 16 -4.01 -6.14 6.01
N ALA A 17 -3.66 -4.85 5.97
CA ALA A 17 -3.83 -4.03 4.78
C ALA A 17 -3.00 -4.56 3.60
N THR A 18 -1.75 -4.97 3.87
CA THR A 18 -0.86 -5.54 2.85
C THR A 18 -1.44 -6.82 2.25
N GLN A 19 -1.88 -7.76 3.10
CA GLN A 19 -2.48 -9.01 2.67
C GLN A 19 -3.73 -8.77 1.83
N HIS A 20 -4.64 -7.90 2.30
CA HIS A 20 -5.87 -7.61 1.57
C HIS A 20 -5.61 -6.91 0.22
N VAL A 21 -4.62 -6.03 0.11
CA VAL A 21 -4.24 -5.42 -1.18
C VAL A 21 -3.75 -6.49 -2.15
N VAL A 22 -2.88 -7.40 -1.70
CA VAL A 22 -2.35 -8.50 -2.52
C VAL A 22 -3.47 -9.44 -2.95
N THR A 23 -4.31 -9.91 -2.01
CA THR A 23 -5.43 -10.81 -2.30
C THR A 23 -6.44 -10.19 -3.26
N ARG A 24 -6.81 -8.92 -3.09
CA ARG A 24 -7.76 -8.25 -4.00
C ARG A 24 -7.20 -8.03 -5.41
N ASN A 25 -5.88 -8.02 -5.56
CA ASN A 25 -5.21 -7.82 -6.84
C ASN A 25 -4.56 -9.11 -7.38
N GLU A 26 -4.96 -10.28 -6.87
CA GLU A 26 -4.29 -11.55 -7.15
C GLU A 26 -4.13 -11.82 -8.66
N GLN A 27 -5.17 -11.58 -9.45
CA GLN A 27 -5.10 -11.77 -10.91
C GLN A 27 -4.08 -10.84 -11.59
N VAL A 28 -3.97 -9.59 -11.12
CA VAL A 28 -2.99 -8.62 -11.63
C VAL A 28 -1.58 -9.05 -11.25
N VAL A 29 -1.40 -9.60 -10.04
CA VAL A 29 -0.11 -10.12 -9.56
C VAL A 29 0.31 -11.33 -10.39
N HIS A 30 -0.57 -12.32 -10.59
CA HIS A 30 -0.27 -13.50 -11.40
C HIS A 30 0.10 -13.14 -12.84
N ARG A 31 -0.69 -12.27 -13.48
CA ARG A 31 -0.38 -11.77 -14.83
C ARG A 31 0.97 -11.05 -14.87
N TRP A 32 1.23 -10.19 -13.90
CA TRP A 32 2.51 -9.49 -13.81
C TRP A 32 3.68 -10.44 -13.69
N LEU A 33 3.58 -11.51 -12.88
CA LEU A 33 4.61 -12.53 -12.71
C LEU A 33 4.82 -13.39 -13.96
N ALA A 34 3.76 -13.69 -14.71
CA ALA A 34 3.83 -14.49 -15.92
C ALA A 34 4.36 -13.71 -17.14
N GLU A 35 3.88 -12.47 -17.34
CA GLU A 35 3.96 -11.83 -18.66
C GLU A 35 4.79 -10.54 -18.68
N SER A 36 5.08 -9.94 -17.52
CA SER A 36 5.70 -8.60 -17.48
C SER A 36 7.21 -8.63 -17.23
N THR A 37 7.98 -7.83 -17.97
CA THR A 37 9.41 -7.61 -17.69
C THR A 37 9.67 -6.60 -16.56
N ARG A 38 8.62 -5.94 -16.03
CA ARG A 38 8.77 -4.93 -14.96
C ARG A 38 9.21 -5.59 -13.66
N ARG A 39 10.29 -5.06 -13.06
CA ARG A 39 10.81 -5.54 -11.76
C ARG A 39 9.89 -5.27 -10.57
N ARG A 40 9.01 -4.28 -10.67
CA ARG A 40 8.09 -3.87 -9.61
C ARG A 40 6.66 -3.75 -10.13
N LEU A 41 5.71 -4.05 -9.27
CA LEU A 41 4.28 -3.85 -9.49
C LEU A 41 3.74 -2.97 -8.35
N THR A 42 2.94 -1.96 -8.69
CA THR A 42 2.22 -1.15 -7.72
C THR A 42 0.74 -1.51 -7.82
N ILE A 43 0.15 -1.87 -6.69
CA ILE A 43 -1.25 -2.26 -6.55
C ILE A 43 -1.85 -1.55 -5.35
N GLU A 44 -3.16 -1.32 -5.41
CA GLU A 44 -3.88 -0.56 -4.41
C GLU A 44 -5.21 -1.23 -4.08
N ALA A 45 -5.72 -0.96 -2.89
CA ALA A 45 -7.09 -1.29 -2.53
C ALA A 45 -7.65 -0.26 -1.55
N ALA A 46 -8.96 -0.03 -1.64
CA ALA A 46 -9.73 0.82 -0.74
C ALA A 46 -10.79 0.02 0.02
N TRP A 47 -11.04 0.38 1.27
CA TRP A 47 -12.08 -0.19 2.13
C TRP A 47 -12.98 0.93 2.67
N PRO A 48 -13.75 1.63 1.82
CA PRO A 48 -14.53 2.80 2.24
C PRO A 48 -15.52 2.51 3.36
N SER A 49 -16.05 1.28 3.41
CA SER A 49 -17.00 0.82 4.43
C SER A 49 -16.36 0.29 5.72
N ARG A 50 -15.03 0.24 5.82
CA ARG A 50 -14.36 -0.14 7.08
C ARG A 50 -14.59 0.97 8.10
N GLU A 51 -14.92 0.64 9.35
CA GLU A 51 -15.15 1.63 10.41
C GLU A 51 -13.85 2.29 10.89
N ASP A 52 -12.80 1.51 11.17
CA ASP A 52 -11.51 2.04 11.59
C ASP A 52 -10.58 2.38 10.42
N PRO A 53 -9.91 3.55 10.42
CA PRO A 53 -8.97 3.89 9.37
C PRO A 53 -7.79 2.91 9.35
N VAL A 54 -7.24 2.68 8.16
CA VAL A 54 -6.08 1.79 7.99
C VAL A 54 -4.77 2.53 8.21
N GLY A 55 -4.81 3.85 8.28
CA GLY A 55 -3.64 4.67 8.60
C GLY A 55 -3.90 6.13 8.36
N ARG A 56 -2.82 6.91 8.44
CA ARG A 56 -2.85 8.36 8.32
C ARG A 56 -1.89 8.84 7.25
N VAL A 57 -2.29 9.89 6.53
CA VAL A 57 -1.47 10.54 5.51
C VAL A 57 -1.36 12.04 5.83
N LEU A 58 -0.13 12.54 5.94
CA LEU A 58 0.16 13.96 6.06
C LEU A 58 0.78 14.46 4.76
N LEU A 59 0.08 15.36 4.07
CA LEU A 59 0.62 16.06 2.91
C LEU A 59 1.57 17.17 3.34
N GLN A 60 2.63 17.41 2.57
CA GLN A 60 3.59 18.47 2.88
C GLN A 60 2.92 19.85 3.00
N ALA A 61 1.97 20.16 2.10
CA ALA A 61 1.21 21.42 2.16
C ALA A 61 0.38 21.54 3.45
N MET A 62 -0.15 20.43 3.98
CA MET A 62 -0.87 20.42 5.25
C MET A 62 0.08 20.65 6.42
N ALA A 63 1.23 19.98 6.43
CA ALA A 63 2.26 20.21 7.45
C ALA A 63 2.71 21.68 7.48
N LEU A 64 2.97 22.28 6.31
CA LEU A 64 3.34 23.69 6.17
C LEU A 64 2.23 24.65 6.62
N ALA A 65 0.97 24.26 6.45
CA ALA A 65 -0.20 25.01 6.91
C ALA A 65 -0.60 24.71 8.38
N GLY A 66 0.22 23.98 9.14
CA GLY A 66 -0.08 23.59 10.52
C GLY A 66 -1.26 22.62 10.68
N ARG A 67 -1.67 21.94 9.60
CA ARG A 67 -2.77 20.97 9.59
C ARG A 67 -2.27 19.55 9.88
N GLY A 68 -3.10 18.77 10.58
CA GLY A 68 -2.81 17.38 10.95
C GLY A 68 -2.91 16.38 9.80
N ALA A 69 -2.52 15.13 10.08
CA ALA A 69 -2.69 14.03 9.12
C ALA A 69 -4.16 13.66 8.94
N VAL A 70 -4.50 13.13 7.76
CA VAL A 70 -5.85 12.66 7.41
C VAL A 70 -5.93 11.16 7.56
N ASP A 71 -7.00 10.68 8.20
CA ASP A 71 -7.34 9.27 8.27
C ASP A 71 -7.72 8.73 6.90
N VAL A 72 -7.16 7.59 6.52
CA VAL A 72 -7.40 6.96 5.21
C VAL A 72 -7.85 5.52 5.35
N ARG A 73 -8.60 5.05 4.35
CA ARG A 73 -9.12 3.67 4.25
C ARG A 73 -8.59 2.97 3.01
N ALA A 74 -7.41 3.35 2.53
CA ALA A 74 -6.77 2.72 1.39
C ALA A 74 -5.28 2.52 1.64
N ALA A 75 -4.71 1.52 0.96
CA ALA A 75 -3.30 1.21 1.02
C ALA A 75 -2.73 0.91 -0.36
N ARG A 76 -1.47 1.27 -0.54
CA ARG A 76 -0.66 0.94 -1.71
C ARG A 76 0.42 -0.05 -1.31
N VAL A 77 0.54 -1.11 -2.09
CA VAL A 77 1.61 -2.10 -1.97
C VAL A 77 2.46 -2.05 -3.23
N VAL A 78 3.77 -2.00 -3.03
CA VAL A 78 4.76 -2.17 -4.09
C VAL A 78 5.39 -3.54 -3.93
N LEU A 79 5.16 -4.42 -4.90
CA LEU A 79 5.79 -5.73 -4.98
C LEU A 79 7.07 -5.62 -5.81
N ARG A 80 8.05 -6.48 -5.50
CA ARG A 80 9.27 -6.68 -6.29
C ARG A 80 9.38 -8.16 -6.63
N ARG A 81 9.71 -8.47 -7.90
CA ARG A 81 9.96 -9.85 -8.32
C ARG A 81 11.09 -10.45 -7.49
N GLU A 82 10.87 -11.64 -6.98
CA GLU A 82 11.83 -12.40 -6.20
C GLU A 82 11.57 -13.89 -6.44
N PRO A 83 12.19 -14.49 -7.48
CA PRO A 83 11.91 -15.86 -7.89
C PRO A 83 12.19 -16.91 -6.80
N SER A 84 13.06 -16.58 -5.82
CA SER A 84 13.36 -17.43 -4.67
C SER A 84 12.32 -17.35 -3.54
N ALA A 85 11.41 -16.37 -3.56
CA ALA A 85 10.33 -16.27 -2.57
C ALA A 85 9.20 -17.24 -2.92
N ALA A 86 8.49 -17.74 -1.90
CA ALA A 86 7.40 -18.71 -2.06
C ALA A 86 6.30 -18.26 -3.04
N HIS A 87 6.03 -16.96 -3.13
CA HIS A 87 5.02 -16.38 -4.02
C HIS A 87 5.61 -15.76 -5.30
N GLY A 88 6.91 -15.92 -5.56
CA GLY A 88 7.61 -15.30 -6.70
C GLY A 88 7.83 -13.79 -6.57
N PHE A 89 7.45 -13.20 -5.43
CA PHE A 89 7.67 -11.79 -5.12
C PHE A 89 7.89 -11.58 -3.61
N ALA A 90 8.45 -10.42 -3.29
CA ALA A 90 8.43 -9.85 -1.94
C ALA A 90 7.77 -8.48 -1.94
N VAL A 91 7.25 -8.10 -0.77
CA VAL A 91 6.73 -6.74 -0.53
C VAL A 91 7.93 -5.80 -0.39
N HIS A 92 8.09 -4.89 -1.34
CA HIS A 92 9.12 -3.86 -1.31
C HIS A 92 8.74 -2.67 -0.44
N ALA A 93 7.47 -2.27 -0.49
CA ALA A 93 6.91 -1.23 0.36
C ALA A 93 5.40 -1.41 0.51
N SER A 94 4.88 -1.00 1.66
CA SER A 94 3.44 -0.94 1.94
C SER A 94 3.17 0.33 2.75
N PHE A 95 2.18 1.11 2.36
CA PHE A 95 1.82 2.33 3.07
C PHE A 95 0.37 2.77 2.81
N PRO A 96 -0.28 3.43 3.78
CA PRO A 96 -1.58 4.04 3.58
C PRO A 96 -1.55 5.12 2.49
N VAL A 97 -2.64 5.26 1.75
CA VAL A 97 -2.79 6.28 0.71
C VAL A 97 -4.16 6.94 0.78
N TYR A 98 -4.21 8.18 0.30
CA TYR A 98 -5.46 8.84 -0.05
C TYR A 98 -5.76 8.49 -1.51
N LEU A 99 -6.96 7.96 -1.79
CA LEU A 99 -7.47 7.63 -3.11
C LEU A 99 -8.66 8.52 -3.46
#